data_AF-A0A1H8AE81-F1
#
_entry.id   AF-A0A1H8AE81-F1
#
_cell.length_a   1.000
_cell.length_b   1.000
_cell.length_c   1.000
_cell.angle_alpha   90.00
_cell.angle_beta   90.00
_cell.angle_gamma   90.00
#
_symmetry.space_group_name_H-M   'P 1'
#
loop_
_entity.id
_entity.type
_entity.pdbx_description
1 polymer ?
#
loop_
_entity_poly.entity_id
_entity_poly.type
_entity_poly.pdbx_seq_one_letter_code
_entity_poly.pdbx_strand_id
1 'polypeptide(L)' 'MTSSVAKKTKEITLLHEQIQIIDDLLGGTRTMRAKGETHLPKFKREEDDDYKKRLQKATLYP' A
#
# COMPACT_ATOMS: atom_id res chain seq x y z
N MET A 1 13.45 -33.56 -8.46
CA MET A 1 13.64 -32.87 -7.17
C MET A 1 12.31 -32.26 -6.77
N THR A 2 11.72 -32.71 -5.67
CA THR A 2 10.46 -32.15 -5.15
C THR A 2 10.77 -30.88 -4.37
N SER A 3 10.36 -29.72 -4.89
CA SER A 3 10.39 -28.48 -4.11
C SER A 3 9.42 -28.62 -2.92
N SER A 4 9.89 -28.26 -1.72
CA SER A 4 9.04 -28.22 -0.54
C SER A 4 7.94 -27.18 -0.74
N VAL A 5 6.69 -27.54 -0.47
CA VAL A 5 5.51 -26.65 -0.54
C VAL A 5 5.68 -25.43 0.39
N ALA A 6 6.49 -25.56 1.46
CA ALA A 6 6.76 -24.47 2.38
C ALA A 6 7.67 -23.37 1.79
N LYS A 7 8.42 -23.65 0.72
CA LYS A 7 9.38 -22.69 0.15
C LYS A 7 8.76 -21.97 -1.05
N LYS A 8 8.49 -20.67 -0.88
CA LYS A 8 8.07 -19.80 -1.99
C LYS A 8 9.10 -19.85 -3.11
N THR A 9 8.62 -19.98 -4.35
CA THR A 9 9.48 -19.85 -5.53
C THR A 9 9.83 -18.39 -5.77
N LYS A 10 10.80 -18.12 -6.66
CA LYS A 10 11.20 -16.75 -6.99
C LYS A 10 10.03 -15.96 -7.59
N GLU A 11 9.25 -16.62 -8.43
CA GLU A 11 8.09 -16.05 -9.13
C GLU A 11 7.02 -15.62 -8.13
N ILE A 12 6.76 -16.44 -7.10
CA ILE A 12 5.80 -16.11 -6.03
C ILE A 12 6.30 -14.96 -5.15
N THR A 13 7.60 -14.87 -4.89
CA THR A 13 8.16 -13.71 -4.16
C THR A 13 7.99 -12.42 -4.96
N LEU A 14 8.32 -12.43 -6.26
CA LEU A 14 8.13 -11.28 -7.14
C LEU A 14 6.65 -10.87 -7.25
N LEU A 15 5.75 -11.85 -7.34
CA LEU A 15 4.32 -11.56 -7.35
C LEU A 15 3.89 -10.84 -6.07
N HIS A 16 4.30 -11.31 -4.88
CA HIS A 16 3.97 -10.65 -3.61
C HIS A 16 4.42 -9.19 -3.57
N GLU A 17 5.62 -8.89 -4.06
CA GLU A 17 6.12 -7.51 -4.15
C GLU A 17 5.24 -6.65 -5.07
N GLN A 18 4.81 -7.19 -6.22
CA GLN A 18 3.95 -6.50 -7.17
C GLN A 18 2.52 -6.29 -6.67
N ILE A 19 2.00 -7.22 -5.86
CA ILE A 19 0.62 -7.17 -5.33
C ILE A 19 0.55 -6.65 -3.89
N GLN A 20 1.63 -6.09 -3.34
CA GLN A 20 1.67 -5.53 -1.98
C GLN A 20 0.54 -4.52 -1.71
N ILE A 21 0.07 -3.82 -2.75
CA ILE A 21 -1.08 -2.91 -2.66
C ILE A 21 -2.37 -3.61 -2.20
N ILE A 22 -2.56 -4.90 -2.51
CA ILE A 22 -3.72 -5.68 -2.06
C ILE A 22 -3.69 -5.81 -0.53
N ASP A 23 -2.54 -6.15 0.05
CA ASP A 23 -2.39 -6.23 1.51
C ASP A 23 -2.60 -4.86 2.17
N ASP A 24 -2.11 -3.79 1.54
CA ASP A 24 -2.28 -2.43 2.04
C ASP A 24 -3.77 -1.99 2.03
N LEU A 25 -4.51 -2.34 0.96
CA LEU A 25 -5.95 -2.11 0.84
C LEU A 25 -6.75 -2.91 1.88
N LEU A 26 -6.42 -4.19 2.07
CA LEU A 26 -7.06 -5.04 3.07
C LEU A 26 -6.79 -4.57 4.51
N GLY A 27 -5.66 -3.88 4.74
CA GLY A 27 -5.38 -3.18 6.00
C GLY A 27 -6.29 -1.97 6.27
N GLY A 28 -7.09 -1.55 5.28
CA GLY A 28 -8.11 -0.53 5.40
C GLY A 28 -7.58 0.89 5.48
N THR A 29 -8.47 1.83 5.81
CA THR A 29 -8.19 3.28 5.84
C THR A 29 -6.95 3.64 6.67
N ARG A 30 -6.73 2.98 7.81
CA ARG A 30 -5.56 3.26 8.66
C ARG A 30 -4.25 2.92 7.94
N THR A 31 -4.18 1.75 7.30
CA THR A 31 -2.99 1.32 6.56
C THR A 31 -2.76 2.20 5.34
N MET A 32 -3.81 2.53 4.59
CA MET A 32 -3.72 3.45 3.44
C MET A 32 -3.18 4.82 3.83
N ARG A 33 -3.63 5.40 4.96
CA ARG A 33 -3.10 6.67 5.46
C ARG A 33 -1.63 6.57 5.88
N ALA A 34 -1.25 5.47 6.55
CA ALA A 34 0.12 5.25 6.98
C ALA A 34 1.09 5.10 5.80
N LYS A 35 0.62 4.60 4.65
CA LYS A 35 1.40 4.52 3.41
C LYS A 35 1.57 5.87 2.71
N GLY A 36 0.82 6.92 3.11
CA GLY A 36 1.05 8.29 2.68
C GLY A 36 1.23 8.43 1.17
N GLU A 37 2.31 9.09 0.74
CA GLU A 37 2.57 9.39 -0.66
C GLU A 37 2.74 8.16 -1.57
N THR A 38 3.00 6.97 -1.00
CA THR A 38 3.07 5.73 -1.79
C THR A 38 1.76 5.45 -2.51
N HIS A 39 0.61 5.67 -1.86
CA HIS A 39 -0.73 5.41 -2.42
C HIS A 39 -1.59 6.67 -2.53
N LEU A 40 -1.26 7.71 -1.76
CA LEU A 40 -1.98 8.98 -1.66
C LEU A 40 -0.98 10.12 -1.89
N PRO A 41 -0.48 10.31 -3.12
CA PRO A 41 0.57 11.27 -3.41
C PRO A 41 0.14 12.69 -3.08
N LYS A 42 1.13 13.51 -2.71
CA LYS A 42 0.97 14.95 -2.53
C LYS A 42 0.82 15.63 -3.89
N PHE A 43 -0.10 16.59 -4.03
CA PHE A 43 -0.19 17.34 -5.29
C PHE A 43 0.96 18.34 -5.43
N LYS A 44 1.38 18.64 -6.66
CA LYS A 44 2.55 19.50 -6.96
C LYS A 44 2.50 20.89 -6.29
N ARG A 45 1.30 21.42 -6.04
CA ARG A 45 1.05 22.74 -5.44
C ARG A 45 0.36 22.65 -4.07
N GLU A 46 0.33 21.47 -3.48
CA GLU A 46 -0.21 21.29 -2.14
C GLU A 46 0.84 21.66 -1.11
N GLU A 47 0.45 22.35 -0.05
CA GLU A 47 1.33 22.61 1.08
C GLU A 47 1.39 21.39 2.01
N ASP A 48 2.47 21.23 2.76
CA ASP A 48 2.65 20.04 3.63
C ASP A 48 1.52 19.88 4.66
N ASP A 49 1.06 20.98 5.24
CA ASP A 49 -0.01 20.93 6.23
C ASP A 49 -1.37 20.63 5.60
N ASP A 50 -1.60 21.07 4.37
CA ASP A 50 -2.82 20.74 3.65
C ASP A 50 -2.82 19.28 3.19
N TYR A 51 -1.66 18.77 2.78
CA TYR A 51 -1.45 17.34 2.54
C TYR A 51 -1.79 16.50 3.77
N LYS A 52 -1.24 16.86 4.94
CA LYS A 52 -1.55 16.16 6.21
C LYS A 52 -3.05 16.19 6.53
N LYS A 53 -3.70 17.36 6.40
CA LYS A 53 -5.15 17.49 6.64
C LYS A 53 -5.96 16.63 5.66
N ARG A 54 -5.59 16.60 4.37
CA ARG A 54 -6.24 15.76 3.37
C ARG A 54 -6.04 14.28 3.67
N LEU A 55 -4.81 13.87 3.99
CA LEU A 55 -4.46 12.50 4.34
C LEU A 55 -5.28 12.01 5.55
N GLN A 56 -5.46 12.84 6.58
CA GLN A 56 -6.28 12.51 7.74
C GLN A 56 -7.77 12.31 7.41
N LYS A 57 -8.28 12.95 6.35
CA LYS A 57 -9.68 12.82 5.90
C LYS A 57 -9.88 11.73 4.85
N ALA A 58 -8.82 11.33 4.14
CA ALA A 58 -8.87 10.28 3.11
C ALA A 58 -9.41 8.98 3.71
N THR A 59 -10.41 8.38 3.09
CA THR A 59 -11.08 7.16 3.59
C THR A 59 -11.17 6.16 2.45
N LEU A 60 -10.83 4.90 2.72
CA LEU A 60 -11.03 3.82 1.77
C LEU A 60 -12.54 3.52 1.71
N TYR A 61 -13.14 3.67 0.54
CA TYR A 61 -14.55 3.39 0.33
C TYR A 61 -14.78 1.87 0.16
N PRO A 62 -15.90 1.33 0.69
CA PRO A 62 -16.27 -0.07 0.53
C PRO A 62 -16.68 -0.43 -0.90
#